data_AF-A0A1H2FM99-F1
#
_entry.id   AF-A0A1H2FM99-F1
#
_cell.length_a   1.000
_cell.length_b   1.000
_cell.length_c   1.000
_cell.angle_alpha   90.00
_cell.angle_beta   90.00
_cell.angle_gamma   90.00
#
_symmetry.space_group_name_H-M   'P 1'
#
loop_
_entity.id
_entity.type
_entity.pdbx_description
1 polymer ?
#
loop_
_entity_poly.entity_id
_entity_poly.type
_entity_poly.pdbx_seq_one_letter_code
_entity_poly.pdbx_strand_id
1 'polypeptide(L)' 'MQKSYRVLEAAGPWVAGVRNPGKGKTIKLTAEQAQYAVIAGELEDPAADKAKAVDADKPAAKAKG' A
#
# COMPACT_ATOMS: atom_id res chain seq x y z
N MET A 1 5.15 3.94 -14.63
CA MET A 1 3.94 4.52 -14.00
C MET A 1 4.01 4.28 -12.50
N GLN A 2 3.65 5.27 -11.67
CA GLN A 2 3.66 5.13 -10.21
C GLN A 2 2.34 4.53 -9.71
N LYS A 3 2.42 3.64 -8.71
CA LYS A 3 1.29 3.05 -7.99
C LYS A 3 1.38 3.45 -6.52
N SER A 4 0.24 3.40 -5.83
CA SER A 4 0.22 3.59 -4.38
C SER A 4 0.55 2.25 -3.73
N TYR A 5 1.41 2.25 -2.72
CA TYR A 5 1.77 1.09 -1.90
C TYR A 5 1.47 1.42 -0.45
N ARG A 6 0.95 0.47 0.33
CA ARG A 6 0.69 0.67 1.75
C ARG A 6 1.93 0.31 2.55
N VAL A 7 2.33 1.18 3.47
CA VAL A 7 3.46 0.95 4.36
C VAL A 7 3.04 0.01 5.48
N LEU A 8 3.81 -1.07 5.65
CA LEU A 8 3.60 -2.06 6.71
C LEU A 8 4.41 -1.72 7.97
N GLU A 9 4.15 -2.44 9.06
CA GLU A 9 4.85 -2.23 10.34
C GLU A 9 6.35 -2.53 10.23
N ALA A 10 6.73 -3.47 9.36
CA ALA A 10 8.11 -3.85 9.14
C ALA A 10 8.94 -2.76 8.44
N ALA A 11 8.31 -1.73 7.86
CA ALA A 11 9.01 -0.67 7.15
C ALA A 11 9.80 0.25 8.10
N GLY A 12 11.08 0.42 7.81
CA GLY A 12 11.94 1.34 8.54
C GLY A 12 11.61 2.83 8.30
N PRO A 13 12.40 3.77 8.84
CA PRO A 13 12.23 5.21 8.59
C PRO A 13 12.38 5.61 7.11
N TRP A 14 12.96 4.72 6.31
CA TRP A 14 13.11 4.83 4.85
C TRP A 14 12.64 3.54 4.21
N VAL A 15 11.93 3.64 3.08
CA VAL A 15 11.44 2.49 2.32
C VAL A 15 11.63 2.78 0.83
N ALA A 16 12.17 1.85 0.06
CA ALA A 16 12.46 2.02 -1.38
C ALA A 16 13.26 3.31 -1.71
N GLY A 17 14.17 3.74 -0.82
CA GLY A 17 15.00 4.94 -1.00
C GLY A 17 14.28 6.28 -0.77
N VAL A 18 13.05 6.26 -0.25
CA VAL A 18 12.28 7.47 0.10
C VAL A 18 11.85 7.46 1.56
N ARG A 19 11.53 8.63 2.10
CA ARG A 19 11.15 8.78 3.51
C ARG A 19 9.82 8.09 3.77
N ASN A 20 9.78 7.23 4.78
CA ASN A 20 8.56 6.53 5.15
C ASN A 20 7.52 7.53 5.72
N PRO A 21 6.31 7.67 5.14
CA PRO A 21 5.26 8.54 5.66
C PRO A 21 4.67 8.06 7.00
N GLY A 22 4.92 6.80 7.37
CA GLY A 22 4.48 6.13 8.59
C GLY A 22 3.65 4.87 8.29
N LYS A 23 3.65 3.91 9.22
CA LYS A 23 2.86 2.67 9.15
C LYS A 23 1.39 2.97 8.81
N GLY A 24 0.85 2.17 7.88
CA GLY A 24 -0.56 2.22 7.47
C GLY A 24 -0.89 3.33 6.47
N LYS A 25 0.02 4.28 6.23
CA LYS A 25 -0.13 5.27 5.16
C LYS A 25 0.29 4.70 3.82
N THR A 26 -0.12 5.37 2.76
CA THR A 26 0.26 5.02 1.39
C THR A 26 1.40 5.89 0.88
N ILE A 27 2.25 5.29 0.05
CA ILE A 27 3.35 5.95 -0.64
C ILE A 27 3.24 5.69 -2.14
N LYS A 28 3.54 6.70 -2.97
CA LYS A 28 3.54 6.55 -4.44
C LYS A 28 4.94 6.18 -4.92
N LEU A 29 5.07 5.00 -5.51
CA LEU A 29 6.33 4.47 -6.02
C LEU A 29 6.12 3.82 -7.38
N THR A 30 7.18 3.68 -8.17
CA THR A 30 7.13 2.80 -9.34
C THR A 30 7.20 1.34 -8.92
N ALA A 31 6.75 0.43 -9.79
CA ALA A 31 6.84 -1.01 -9.52
C ALA A 31 8.28 -1.46 -9.26
N GLU A 32 9.25 -0.96 -10.04
CA GLU A 32 10.67 -1.24 -9.83
C GLU A 32 11.19 -0.72 -8.49
N GLN A 33 10.79 0.48 -8.06
CA GLN A 33 11.20 1.01 -6.75
C GLN A 33 10.64 0.19 -5.60
N ALA A 34 9.36 -0.17 -5.68
CA ALA A 34 8.67 -0.91 -4.64
C ALA A 34 9.04 -2.41 -4.62
N GLN A 35 9.59 -2.96 -5.70
CA GLN A 35 9.82 -4.41 -5.85
C GLN A 35 10.55 -5.02 -4.66
N TYR A 36 11.69 -4.46 -4.27
CA TYR A 36 12.46 -4.97 -3.14
C TYR A 36 11.75 -4.78 -1.80
N ALA A 37 11.12 -3.63 -1.60
CA ALA A 37 10.41 -3.31 -0.36
C ALA A 37 9.13 -4.17 -0.18
N VAL A 38 8.48 -4.56 -1.28
CA VAL A 38 7.34 -5.50 -1.26
C VAL A 38 7.83 -6.91 -0.92
N ILE A 39 8.93 -7.37 -1.54
CA ILE A 39 9.54 -8.68 -1.23
C ILE A 39 10.00 -8.75 0.23
N ALA A 40 10.55 -7.65 0.76
CA ALA A 40 10.97 -7.54 2.15
C ALA A 40 9.81 -7.48 3.15
N GLY A 41 8.56 -7.35 2.67
CA GLY A 41 7.38 -7.20 3.54
C GLY A 41 7.25 -5.82 4.19
N GLU A 42 7.96 -4.80 3.68
CA GLU A 42 7.86 -3.42 4.14
C GLU A 42 6.70 -2.66 3.46
N LEU A 43 6.36 -3.04 2.23
CA LEU A 43 5.26 -2.48 1.46
C LEU A 43 4.26 -3.55 1.06
N GLU A 44 2.99 -3.19 1.06
CA GLU A 44 1.89 -3.99 0.54
C GLU A 44 1.40 -3.35 -0.76
N ASP A 45 1.28 -4.18 -1.80
CA ASP A 45 0.74 -3.76 -3.09
C ASP A 45 -0.81 -3.83 -3.03
N PRO A 46 -1.53 -2.69 -3.19
CA PRO A 46 -2.98 -2.69 -3.13
C PRO A 46 -3.63 -3.33 -4.36
N ALA A 47 -2.89 -3.63 -5.44
CA ALA A 47 -3.42 -4.45 -6.53
C ALA A 47 -3.36 -5.94 -6.17
N ALA A 48 -2.39 -6.38 -5.36
CA ALA A 48 -2.42 -7.70 -4.72
C ALA A 48 -3.59 -7.80 -3.73
N ASP A 49 -3.89 -6.72 -3.00
CA ASP A 49 -5.05 -6.68 -2.12
C ASP A 49 -6.37 -6.53 -2.87
N LYS A 50 -6.43 -5.91 -4.07
CA LYS A 50 -7.65 -5.92 -4.90
C LYS A 50 -8.06 -7.31 -5.39
N ALA A 51 -7.14 -8.27 -5.45
CA ALA A 51 -7.50 -9.67 -5.67
C ALA A 51 -8.15 -10.32 -4.42
N LYS A 52 -8.01 -9.69 -3.25
CA LYS A 52 -8.55 -10.14 -1.96
C LYS A 52 -9.71 -9.26 -1.43
N ALA A 53 -9.81 -8.01 -1.89
CA ALA A 53 -10.82 -7.02 -1.53
C ALA A 53 -12.08 -7.09 -2.40
N VAL A 54 -12.12 -7.96 -3.42
CA VAL A 54 -13.38 -8.39 -4.03
C VAL A 54 -14.25 -9.19 -3.05
N ASP A 55 -13.72 -9.61 -1.91
CA ASP A 55 -14.47 -10.26 -0.82
C ASP A 55 -14.72 -9.34 0.39
N ALA A 56 -14.27 -8.07 0.40
CA ALA A 56 -14.31 -7.22 1.61
C ALA A 56 -14.77 -5.76 1.42
N ASP A 57 -15.25 -5.33 0.25
CA ASP A 57 -15.91 -4.02 0.09
C ASP A 57 -17.36 -4.18 -0.36
N LYS A 58 -18.23 -4.59 0.59
CA LYS A 58 -19.64 -4.18 0.55
C LYS A 58 -19.66 -2.70 0.94
N PRO A 59 -20.08 -1.79 0.06
CA PRO A 59 -19.91 -0.36 0.27
C PRO A 59 -20.75 0.10 1.46
N ALA A 60 -20.08 0.62 2.50
CA ALA A 60 -20.74 1.32 3.58
C ALA A 60 -21.21 2.70 3.09
N ALA A 61 -22.52 2.76 2.82
CA ALA A 61 -23.43 3.87 3.11
C ALA A 61 -22.98 5.30 2.80
N LYS A 62 -23.46 5.85 1.68
CA LYS A 62 -24.00 7.23 1.67
C LYS A 62 -25.50 7.16 1.96
N ALA A 63 -25.85 7.30 3.23
CA ALA A 63 -27.19 7.73 3.63
C ALA A 63 -27.34 9.21 3.24
N LYS A 64 -28.32 9.52 2.40
CA LYS A 64 -28.83 10.87 2.22
C LYS A 64 -30.34 10.80 2.45
N GLY A 65 -30.77 11.30 3.61
CA GLY A 65 -32.15 11.71 3.86
C GLY A 65 -32.42 13.10 3.30
#